data_AF-A0A527KGM5-F1
#
_entry.id   AF-A0A527KGM5-F1
#
_cell.length_a   1.000
_cell.length_b   1.000
_cell.length_c   1.000
_cell.angle_alpha   90.00
_cell.angle_beta   90.00
_cell.angle_gamma   90.00
#
_symmetry.space_group_name_H-M   'P 1'
#
loop_
_entity.id
_entity.type
_entity.pdbx_description
1 polymer ?
#
loop_
_entity_poly.entity_id
_entity_poly.type
_entity_poly.pdbx_seq_one_letter_code
_entity_poly.pdbx_strand_id
1 'polypeptide(L)'
;MSRSIGLAHIVRHDDGTARGVWGIYTLQSAFQPIFAFSNGKLSVTAFEGLIRPFRDGEPQSPMSFFSTCPTVDRLHIEALTRTLHLLNAGACLPQEASIFINFDPSVFTERSIADSALRDMRLVLHEAGIDANRVVCEVTEQKSASQETLYNFIEALRANGFRIAVDDYGADESDINRIKELRPDIVKFDAHWIMQLMESGAGFALLTAMVASFEEQGIRTVFEGIEEGWQLELAEKSGASMVQGFALARPELAPTSFHVFGKDKQTPVTVPDAGGAPAAVSPSPRPKRAFGRKVAP
;
A
#
# COMPACT_ATOMS: atom_id res chain seq x y z
N MET A 1 -32.50 12.72 9.64
CA MET A 1 -31.46 11.99 8.90
C MET A 1 -30.14 12.25 9.60
N SER A 2 -29.64 11.28 10.36
CA SER A 2 -28.38 11.42 11.09
C SER A 2 -27.23 11.46 10.07
N ARG A 3 -26.52 12.58 9.97
CA ARG A 3 -25.25 12.61 9.21
C ARG A 3 -24.30 11.64 9.91
N SER A 4 -23.79 10.64 9.19
CA SER A 4 -22.75 9.74 9.70
C SER A 4 -21.63 10.60 10.30
N ILE A 5 -21.21 10.26 11.52
CA ILE A 5 -20.19 10.98 12.30
C ILE A 5 -18.89 11.16 11.49
N GLY A 6 -18.61 10.27 10.53
CA GLY A 6 -17.45 10.36 9.65
C GLY A 6 -17.42 11.59 8.73
N LEU A 7 -18.57 12.10 8.27
CA LEU A 7 -18.62 13.24 7.34
C LEU A 7 -18.27 14.58 8.01
N ALA A 8 -18.43 14.69 9.33
CA ALA A 8 -18.11 15.93 10.06
C ALA A 8 -16.61 16.26 10.07
N HIS A 9 -15.78 15.26 9.77
CA HIS A 9 -14.33 15.35 9.78
C HIS A 9 -13.72 15.44 8.38
N ILE A 10 -14.53 15.49 7.32
CA ILE A 10 -14.04 15.44 5.94
C ILE A 10 -14.12 16.82 5.29
N VAL A 11 -13.00 17.25 4.71
CA VAL A 11 -12.90 18.46 3.90
C VAL A 11 -12.62 18.03 2.46
N ARG A 12 -13.53 18.37 1.55
CA ARG A 12 -13.36 18.13 0.10
C ARG A 12 -12.59 19.28 -0.55
N HIS A 13 -11.81 18.94 -1.57
CA HIS A 13 -11.03 19.85 -2.40
C HIS A 13 -11.65 19.96 -3.80
N ASP A 14 -11.29 21.02 -4.52
CA ASP A 14 -11.81 21.31 -5.87
C ASP A 14 -11.37 20.24 -6.90
N ASP A 15 -10.27 19.54 -6.63
CA ASP A 15 -9.77 18.41 -7.45
C ASP A 15 -10.54 17.09 -7.19
N GLY A 16 -11.60 17.13 -6.37
CA GLY A 16 -12.42 15.97 -6.03
C GLY A 16 -11.88 15.13 -4.87
N THR A 17 -10.63 15.35 -4.45
CA THR A 17 -10.05 14.64 -3.30
C THR A 17 -10.57 15.19 -1.97
N ALA A 18 -10.27 14.47 -0.90
CA ALA A 18 -10.74 14.71 0.44
C ALA A 18 -9.62 14.49 1.46
N ARG A 19 -9.60 15.32 2.50
CA ARG A 19 -8.75 15.15 3.68
C ARG A 19 -9.61 15.04 4.94
N GLY A 20 -9.09 14.34 5.94
CA GLY A 20 -9.69 14.26 7.27
C GLY A 20 -9.13 15.31 8.21
N VAL A 21 -9.93 15.75 9.18
CA VAL A 21 -9.47 16.54 10.33
C VAL A 21 -9.86 15.80 11.60
N TRP A 22 -8.86 15.40 12.40
CA TRP A 22 -9.07 14.73 13.68
C TRP A 22 -8.32 15.43 14.79
N GLY A 23 -9.03 16.21 15.61
CA GLY A 23 -8.41 17.08 16.60
C GLY A 23 -7.44 18.08 15.95
N ILE A 24 -6.16 17.96 16.28
CA ILE A 24 -5.07 18.79 15.72
C ILE A 24 -4.43 18.19 14.46
N TYR A 25 -4.88 17.01 14.03
CA TYR A 25 -4.30 16.30 12.91
C TYR A 25 -5.10 16.55 11.63
N THR A 26 -4.36 16.75 10.53
CA THR A 26 -4.90 16.60 9.18
C THR A 26 -4.49 15.24 8.64
N LEU A 27 -5.43 14.47 8.11
CA LEU A 27 -5.21 13.13 7.58
C LEU A 27 -5.37 13.15 6.06
N GLN A 28 -4.35 12.68 5.34
CA GLN A 28 -4.37 12.59 3.88
C GLN A 28 -4.13 11.15 3.43
N SER A 29 -4.77 10.73 2.34
CA SER A 29 -4.46 9.45 1.71
C SER A 29 -3.18 9.60 0.88
N ALA A 30 -2.25 8.68 1.05
CA ALA A 30 -1.30 8.32 0.02
C ALA A 30 -1.73 7.00 -0.62
N PHE A 31 -1.35 6.78 -1.88
CA PHE A 31 -1.51 5.51 -2.56
C PHE A 31 -0.17 5.00 -3.04
N GLN A 32 0.08 3.71 -2.83
CA GLN A 32 1.24 3.02 -3.41
C GLN A 32 0.77 1.97 -4.41
N PRO A 33 1.30 1.95 -5.65
CA PRO A 33 0.89 0.97 -6.64
C PRO A 33 1.43 -0.43 -6.32
N ILE A 34 0.60 -1.42 -6.61
CA ILE A 34 0.91 -2.85 -6.59
C ILE A 34 0.89 -3.33 -8.04
N PHE A 35 1.97 -3.99 -8.44
CA PHE A 35 2.18 -4.44 -9.81
C PHE A 35 1.97 -5.95 -9.91
N ALA A 36 1.36 -6.41 -11.00
CA ALA A 36 1.31 -7.81 -11.38
C ALA A 36 2.24 -8.09 -12.55
N PHE A 37 2.80 -9.30 -12.60
CA PHE A 37 3.53 -9.80 -13.76
C PHE A 37 2.55 -10.25 -14.84
N SER A 38 2.73 -9.77 -16.06
CA SER A 38 1.97 -10.19 -17.24
C SER A 38 2.89 -10.27 -18.46
N ASN A 39 3.12 -11.48 -18.97
CA ASN A 39 3.96 -11.74 -20.15
C ASN A 39 5.36 -11.06 -20.08
N GLY A 40 6.04 -11.17 -18.92
CA GLY A 40 7.36 -10.56 -18.70
C GLY A 40 7.34 -9.03 -18.56
N LYS A 41 6.17 -8.43 -18.29
CA LYS A 41 6.01 -7.00 -18.04
C LYS A 41 5.26 -6.77 -16.74
N LEU A 42 5.63 -5.70 -16.05
CA LEU A 42 4.89 -5.21 -14.90
C LEU A 42 3.76 -4.28 -15.33
N SER A 43 2.60 -4.43 -14.72
CA SER A 43 1.47 -3.54 -14.88
C SER A 43 0.83 -3.26 -13.53
N VAL A 44 0.44 -2.00 -13.30
CA VAL A 44 -0.27 -1.63 -12.07
C VAL A 44 -1.64 -2.30 -12.08
N THR A 45 -1.93 -3.12 -11.07
CA THR A 45 -3.21 -3.80 -10.93
C THR A 45 -4.02 -3.32 -9.72
N ALA A 46 -3.34 -2.72 -8.74
CA ALA A 46 -3.97 -2.27 -7.51
C ALA A 46 -3.16 -1.15 -6.86
N PHE A 47 -3.75 -0.54 -5.83
CA PHE A 47 -3.11 0.44 -4.98
C PHE A 47 -3.42 0.15 -3.52
N GLU A 48 -2.44 0.35 -2.65
CA GLU A 48 -2.64 0.34 -1.21
C GLU A 48 -2.92 1.76 -0.70
N GLY A 49 -4.01 1.92 0.05
CA GLY A 49 -4.36 3.15 0.73
C GLY A 49 -3.60 3.30 2.05
N LEU A 50 -2.69 4.26 2.10
CA LEU A 50 -1.81 4.51 3.24
C LEU A 50 -2.12 5.87 3.85
N ILE A 51 -2.53 5.91 5.11
CA ILE A 51 -2.82 7.18 5.79
C ILE A 51 -1.52 7.97 6.03
N ARG A 52 -1.57 9.29 5.83
CA ARG A 52 -0.49 10.24 6.12
C ARG A 52 -1.02 11.33 7.03
N PRO A 53 -0.77 11.21 8.35
CA PRO A 53 -1.13 12.24 9.32
C PRO A 53 -0.15 13.41 9.26
N PHE A 54 -0.68 14.62 9.45
CA PHE A 54 0.08 15.87 9.57
C PHE A 54 -0.37 16.59 10.83
N ARG A 55 0.58 17.21 11.53
CA ARG A 55 0.33 18.06 12.69
C ARG A 55 1.02 19.40 12.45
N ASP A 56 0.24 20.48 12.49
CA ASP A 56 0.74 21.84 12.22
C ASP A 56 1.48 21.97 10.86
N GLY A 57 1.07 21.18 9.87
CA GLY A 57 1.69 21.12 8.53
C GLY A 57 2.86 20.15 8.41
N GLU A 58 3.35 19.60 9.53
CA GLU A 58 4.49 18.69 9.54
C GLU A 58 4.06 17.21 9.46
N PRO A 59 4.69 16.39 8.60
CA PRO A 59 4.39 14.97 8.51
C PRO A 59 4.60 14.23 9.83
N GLN A 60 3.69 13.31 10.16
CA GLN A 60 3.79 12.42 11.31
C GLN A 60 3.73 10.97 10.84
N SER A 61 4.39 10.05 11.56
CA SER A 61 4.25 8.63 11.25
C SER A 61 2.85 8.12 11.62
N PRO A 62 2.25 7.20 10.84
CA PRO A 62 0.98 6.58 11.20
C PRO A 62 1.02 5.91 12.58
N MET A 63 2.12 5.23 12.91
CA MET A 63 2.32 4.61 14.22
C MET A 63 2.27 5.63 15.37
N SER A 64 2.95 6.78 15.23
CA SER A 64 2.91 7.86 16.24
C SER A 64 1.50 8.42 16.38
N PHE A 65 0.82 8.71 15.27
CA PHE A 65 -0.56 9.18 15.29
C PHE A 65 -1.48 8.21 16.03
N PHE A 66 -1.51 6.93 15.62
CA PHE A 66 -2.43 5.95 16.20
C PHE A 66 -2.14 5.62 17.67
N SER A 67 -0.87 5.60 18.09
CA SER A 67 -0.50 5.38 19.50
C SER A 67 -0.93 6.53 20.42
N THR A 68 -1.12 7.74 19.89
CA THR A 68 -1.63 8.89 20.65
C THR A 68 -3.16 9.00 20.65
N CYS A 69 -3.84 8.23 19.80
CA CYS A 69 -5.30 8.28 19.71
C CYS A 69 -5.95 7.50 20.86
N PRO A 70 -6.95 8.08 21.56
CA PRO A 70 -7.70 7.35 22.57
C PRO A 70 -8.35 6.08 22.00
N THR A 71 -8.35 4.98 22.75
CA THR A 71 -8.97 3.71 22.31
C THR A 71 -10.45 3.86 21.96
N VAL A 72 -11.17 4.74 22.65
CA VAL A 72 -12.59 5.06 22.38
C VAL A 72 -12.81 5.67 20.98
N ASP A 73 -11.78 6.30 20.42
CA ASP A 73 -11.84 6.96 19.12
C ASP A 73 -11.39 6.04 17.97
N ARG A 74 -10.74 4.91 18.29
CA ARG A 74 -10.12 4.01 17.32
C ARG A 74 -11.08 3.62 16.20
N LEU A 75 -12.31 3.20 16.54
CA LEU A 75 -13.32 2.82 15.54
C LEU A 75 -13.67 3.97 14.59
N HIS A 76 -13.81 5.19 15.10
CA HIS A 76 -14.16 6.37 14.29
C HIS A 76 -13.01 6.80 13.39
N ILE A 77 -11.77 6.75 13.89
CA ILE A 77 -10.58 7.08 13.11
C ILE A 77 -10.39 6.05 12.00
N GLU A 78 -10.51 4.76 12.31
CA GLU A 78 -10.48 3.67 11.34
C GLU A 78 -11.57 3.82 10.25
N ALA A 79 -12.78 4.24 10.63
CA ALA A 79 -13.83 4.53 9.66
C ALA A 79 -13.49 5.76 8.79
N LEU A 80 -12.89 6.80 9.37
CA LEU A 80 -12.45 8.00 8.66
C LEU A 80 -11.35 7.67 7.66
N THR A 81 -10.31 6.92 8.05
CA THR A 81 -9.21 6.55 7.14
C THR A 81 -9.73 5.77 5.93
N ARG A 82 -10.53 4.71 6.15
CA ARG A 82 -11.16 3.95 5.06
C ARG A 82 -12.02 4.84 4.16
N THR A 83 -12.81 5.75 4.76
CA THR A 83 -13.65 6.68 3.98
C THR A 83 -12.79 7.58 3.09
N LEU A 84 -11.71 8.15 3.62
CA LEU A 84 -10.79 8.99 2.84
C LEU A 84 -10.15 8.20 1.70
N HIS A 85 -9.67 6.98 1.97
CA HIS A 85 -9.06 6.13 0.94
C HIS A 85 -10.05 5.83 -0.19
N LEU A 86 -11.30 5.46 0.12
CA LEU A 86 -12.29 5.16 -0.90
C LEU A 86 -12.69 6.39 -1.72
N LEU A 87 -12.96 7.53 -1.07
CA LEU A 87 -13.29 8.77 -1.78
C LEU A 87 -12.15 9.23 -2.68
N ASN A 88 -10.92 9.23 -2.16
CA ASN A 88 -9.74 9.64 -2.91
C ASN A 88 -9.41 8.68 -4.04
N ALA A 89 -9.60 7.38 -3.84
CA ALA A 89 -9.43 6.40 -4.90
C ALA A 89 -10.41 6.60 -6.05
N GLY A 90 -11.69 6.90 -5.73
CA GLY A 90 -12.70 7.20 -6.74
C GLY A 90 -12.40 8.48 -7.52
N ALA A 91 -11.78 9.47 -6.87
CA ALA A 91 -11.37 10.72 -7.50
C ALA A 91 -10.10 10.58 -8.34
N CYS A 92 -9.10 9.83 -7.86
CA CYS A 92 -7.74 9.89 -8.39
C CYS A 92 -7.05 8.55 -8.72
N LEU A 93 -7.76 7.43 -8.85
CA LEU A 93 -7.15 6.17 -9.31
C LEU A 93 -7.84 5.58 -10.55
N PRO A 94 -7.14 4.75 -11.35
CA PRO A 94 -7.75 4.05 -12.48
C PRO A 94 -8.96 3.20 -12.08
N GLN A 95 -10.02 3.23 -12.90
CA GLN A 95 -11.30 2.57 -12.61
C GLN A 95 -11.20 1.03 -12.55
N GLU A 96 -10.18 0.43 -13.16
CA GLU A 96 -9.99 -1.03 -13.13
C GLU A 96 -9.09 -1.50 -11.97
N ALA A 97 -8.38 -0.57 -11.32
CA ALA A 97 -7.43 -0.92 -10.27
C ALA A 97 -8.18 -1.33 -8.99
N SER A 98 -7.68 -2.38 -8.34
CA SER A 98 -8.15 -2.74 -6.99
C SER A 98 -7.58 -1.77 -5.94
N ILE A 99 -8.23 -1.64 -4.80
CA ILE A 99 -7.80 -0.75 -3.72
C ILE A 99 -7.71 -1.58 -2.44
N PHE A 100 -6.52 -1.65 -1.88
CA PHE A 100 -6.25 -2.31 -0.61
C PHE A 100 -6.44 -1.26 0.51
N ILE A 101 -7.22 -1.63 1.53
CA ILE A 101 -7.45 -0.79 2.70
C ILE A 101 -7.32 -1.62 3.97
N ASN A 102 -6.71 -1.00 4.97
CA ASN A 102 -6.47 -1.62 6.26
C ASN A 102 -7.76 -1.79 7.08
N PHE A 103 -7.84 -2.94 7.75
CA PHE A 103 -8.86 -3.29 8.72
C PHE A 103 -8.22 -3.89 9.96
N ASP A 104 -8.33 -3.16 11.06
CA ASP A 104 -8.00 -3.65 12.39
C ASP A 104 -9.17 -4.50 12.94
N PRO A 105 -9.04 -5.82 13.07
CA PRO A 105 -10.12 -6.67 13.57
C PRO A 105 -10.46 -6.43 15.06
N SER A 106 -9.60 -5.72 15.83
CA SER A 106 -9.82 -5.49 17.26
C SER A 106 -10.96 -4.50 17.54
N VAL A 107 -11.29 -3.62 16.57
CA VAL A 107 -12.36 -2.61 16.73
C VAL A 107 -13.76 -3.18 16.50
N PHE A 108 -13.85 -4.39 15.96
CA PHE A 108 -15.12 -5.08 15.70
C PHE A 108 -15.36 -6.07 16.84
N THR A 109 -15.92 -5.58 17.95
CA THR A 109 -16.19 -6.42 19.14
C THR A 109 -17.52 -7.14 19.06
N GLU A 110 -18.47 -6.60 18.29
CA GLU A 110 -19.83 -7.12 18.14
C GLU A 110 -20.28 -7.07 16.67
N ARG A 111 -21.19 -7.98 16.29
CA ARG A 111 -21.76 -8.05 14.94
C ARG A 111 -22.43 -6.74 14.50
N SER A 112 -23.07 -6.04 15.44
CA SER A 112 -23.75 -4.76 15.21
C SER A 112 -22.80 -3.66 14.69
N ILE A 113 -21.55 -3.65 15.17
CA ILE A 113 -20.50 -2.71 14.77
C ILE A 113 -20.07 -3.00 13.34
N ALA A 114 -19.78 -4.28 13.02
CA ALA A 114 -19.43 -4.72 11.68
C ALA A 114 -20.54 -4.38 10.68
N ASP A 115 -21.81 -4.68 11.02
CA ASP A 115 -22.96 -4.35 10.19
C ASP A 115 -23.09 -2.84 9.93
N SER A 116 -22.78 -2.00 10.93
CA SER A 116 -22.80 -0.54 10.75
C SER A 116 -21.68 -0.05 9.86
N ALA A 117 -20.45 -0.52 10.08
CA ALA A 117 -19.30 -0.16 9.26
C ALA A 117 -19.52 -0.55 7.79
N LEU A 118 -20.09 -1.74 7.54
CA LEU A 118 -20.44 -2.21 6.20
C LEU A 118 -21.51 -1.33 5.53
N ARG A 119 -22.54 -0.91 6.27
CA ARG A 119 -23.56 0.01 5.74
C ARG A 119 -22.93 1.35 5.34
N ASP A 120 -22.09 1.92 6.20
CA ASP A 120 -21.42 3.19 5.94
C ASP A 120 -20.47 3.07 4.74
N MET A 121 -19.69 1.99 4.65
CA MET A 121 -18.82 1.74 3.51
C MET A 121 -19.59 1.61 2.19
N ARG A 122 -20.76 0.97 2.18
CA ARG A 122 -21.58 0.89 0.95
C ARG A 122 -22.02 2.26 0.45
N LEU A 123 -22.32 3.20 1.35
CA LEU A 123 -22.65 4.57 0.97
C LEU A 123 -21.44 5.28 0.37
N VAL A 124 -20.27 5.12 1.00
CA VAL A 124 -19.02 5.71 0.51
C VAL A 124 -18.61 5.14 -0.85
N LEU A 125 -18.73 3.82 -1.04
CA LEU A 125 -18.45 3.15 -2.32
C LEU A 125 -19.34 3.67 -3.44
N HIS A 126 -20.63 3.83 -3.16
CA HIS A 126 -21.58 4.41 -4.12
C HIS A 126 -21.19 5.85 -4.46
N GLU A 127 -20.82 6.67 -3.48
CA GLU A 127 -20.37 8.05 -3.70
C GLU A 127 -19.06 8.12 -4.49
N ALA A 128 -18.13 7.19 -4.25
CA ALA A 128 -16.85 7.12 -4.94
C ALA A 128 -16.92 6.45 -6.32
N GLY A 129 -18.05 5.83 -6.69
CA GLY A 129 -18.17 5.07 -7.93
C GLY A 129 -17.28 3.83 -7.98
N ILE A 130 -17.07 3.17 -6.83
CA ILE A 130 -16.21 1.98 -6.71
C ILE A 130 -17.08 0.75 -6.43
N ASP A 131 -16.92 -0.29 -7.25
CA ASP A 131 -17.50 -1.61 -6.99
C ASP A 131 -16.81 -2.30 -5.81
N ALA A 132 -17.60 -2.94 -4.93
CA ALA A 132 -17.08 -3.58 -3.72
C ALA A 132 -16.03 -4.67 -4.01
N ASN A 133 -16.13 -5.36 -5.15
CA ASN A 133 -15.16 -6.38 -5.57
C ASN A 133 -13.75 -5.83 -5.87
N ARG A 134 -13.63 -4.52 -6.10
CA ARG A 134 -12.34 -3.84 -6.26
C ARG A 134 -11.67 -3.57 -4.93
N VAL A 135 -12.40 -3.62 -3.82
CA VAL A 135 -11.84 -3.35 -2.50
C VAL A 135 -11.33 -4.64 -1.88
N VAL A 136 -10.06 -4.61 -1.49
CA VAL A 136 -9.37 -5.65 -0.75
C VAL A 136 -9.19 -5.17 0.69
N CYS A 137 -9.76 -5.90 1.63
CA CYS A 137 -9.65 -5.61 3.06
C CYS A 137 -8.43 -6.34 3.63
N GLU A 138 -7.38 -5.60 3.98
CA GLU A 138 -6.19 -6.13 4.64
C GLU A 138 -6.47 -6.29 6.14
N VAL A 139 -6.49 -7.53 6.61
CA VAL A 139 -6.82 -7.84 7.99
C VAL A 139 -5.53 -7.94 8.80
N THR A 140 -5.22 -6.89 9.55
CA THR A 140 -3.96 -6.78 10.32
C THR A 140 -3.88 -7.78 11.46
N GLU A 141 -2.67 -8.14 11.89
CA GLU A 141 -2.36 -9.14 12.92
C GLU A 141 -3.04 -8.94 14.29
N GLN A 142 -3.65 -7.77 14.54
CA GLN A 142 -4.31 -7.44 15.79
C GLN A 142 -5.31 -8.51 16.21
N LYS A 143 -5.40 -8.76 17.52
CA LYS A 143 -6.28 -9.79 18.06
C LYS A 143 -7.72 -9.30 18.05
N SER A 144 -8.59 -10.07 17.40
CA SER A 144 -10.03 -9.87 17.53
C SER A 144 -10.50 -10.23 18.95
N ALA A 145 -11.65 -9.71 19.36
CA ALA A 145 -12.24 -10.00 20.67
C ALA A 145 -12.50 -11.50 20.88
N SER A 146 -12.83 -12.22 19.80
CA SER A 146 -12.95 -13.68 19.78
C SER A 146 -12.78 -14.21 18.35
N GLN A 147 -12.50 -15.51 18.20
CA GLN A 147 -12.48 -16.17 16.89
C GLN A 147 -13.84 -16.10 16.17
N GLU A 148 -14.94 -16.21 16.92
CA GLU A 148 -16.30 -16.11 16.37
C GLU A 148 -16.57 -14.71 15.81
N THR A 149 -16.11 -13.67 16.52
CA THR A 149 -16.26 -12.28 16.08
C THR A 149 -15.47 -12.02 14.80
N LEU A 150 -14.23 -12.51 14.73
CA LEU A 150 -13.39 -12.42 13.54
C LEU A 150 -14.05 -13.13 12.35
N TYR A 151 -14.47 -14.38 12.54
CA TYR A 151 -15.14 -15.16 11.49
C TYR A 151 -16.39 -14.44 10.95
N ASN A 152 -17.28 -14.00 11.84
CA ASN A 152 -18.50 -13.29 11.46
C ASN A 152 -18.20 -11.99 10.70
N PHE A 153 -17.16 -11.26 11.11
CA PHE A 153 -16.73 -10.04 10.43
C PHE A 153 -16.25 -10.32 9.00
N ILE A 154 -15.40 -11.33 8.83
CA ILE A 154 -14.85 -11.72 7.52
C ILE A 154 -15.94 -12.23 6.58
N GLU A 155 -16.85 -13.06 7.07
CA GLU A 155 -17.98 -13.54 6.27
C GLU A 155 -18.92 -12.37 5.89
N ALA A 156 -19.10 -11.38 6.77
CA ALA A 156 -19.88 -10.19 6.45
C ALA A 156 -19.20 -9.32 5.36
N LEU A 157 -17.87 -9.17 5.38
CA LEU A 157 -17.13 -8.53 4.29
C LEU A 157 -17.35 -9.29 2.96
N ARG A 158 -17.13 -10.61 2.93
CA ARG A 158 -17.33 -11.43 1.73
C ARG A 158 -18.75 -11.35 1.18
N ALA A 159 -19.75 -11.43 2.05
CA ALA A 159 -21.15 -11.35 1.66
C ALA A 159 -21.51 -10.00 1.01
N ASN A 160 -20.71 -8.95 1.23
CA ASN A 160 -20.86 -7.64 0.59
C ASN A 160 -19.93 -7.45 -0.63
N GLY A 161 -19.27 -8.51 -1.08
CA GLY A 161 -18.46 -8.53 -2.30
C GLY A 161 -17.01 -8.08 -2.12
N PHE A 162 -16.56 -7.81 -0.89
CA PHE A 162 -15.17 -7.46 -0.61
C PHE A 162 -14.25 -8.69 -0.73
N ARG A 163 -13.00 -8.45 -1.15
CA ARG A 163 -11.92 -9.44 -1.06
C ARG A 163 -11.14 -9.27 0.23
N ILE A 164 -10.49 -10.33 0.67
CA ILE A 164 -9.76 -10.39 1.95
C ILE A 164 -8.28 -10.62 1.69
N ALA A 165 -7.44 -9.82 2.31
CA ALA A 165 -5.99 -10.02 2.36
C ALA A 165 -5.52 -10.28 3.79
N VAL A 166 -4.50 -11.12 3.94
CA VAL A 166 -3.69 -11.20 5.16
C VAL A 166 -2.42 -10.41 4.94
N ASP A 167 -2.12 -9.52 5.87
CA ASP A 167 -0.93 -8.66 5.87
C ASP A 167 0.21 -9.29 6.69
N ASP A 168 1.46 -8.88 6.42
CA ASP A 168 2.67 -9.24 7.17
C ASP A 168 2.93 -10.75 7.38
N TYR A 169 2.58 -11.59 6.39
CA TYR A 169 2.88 -13.02 6.45
C TYR A 169 4.40 -13.25 6.50
N GLY A 170 4.86 -13.96 7.53
CA GLY A 170 6.25 -14.24 7.83
C GLY A 170 6.80 -13.50 9.05
N ALA A 171 6.08 -12.51 9.56
CA ALA A 171 6.53 -11.70 10.70
C ALA A 171 6.38 -12.44 12.05
N ASP A 172 5.38 -13.33 12.17
CA ASP A 172 5.02 -14.01 13.43
C ASP A 172 4.74 -15.51 13.25
N GLU A 173 4.85 -16.30 14.33
CA GLU A 173 4.66 -17.76 14.29
C GLU A 173 3.21 -18.21 13.99
N SER A 174 2.23 -17.29 13.94
CA SER A 174 0.80 -17.61 13.90
C SER A 174 0.16 -17.67 12.51
N ASP A 175 0.93 -17.45 11.46
CA ASP A 175 0.40 -17.11 10.14
C ASP A 175 -0.41 -18.22 9.48
N ILE A 176 0.02 -19.49 9.58
CA ILE A 176 -0.68 -20.62 8.95
C ILE A 176 -2.09 -20.80 9.55
N ASN A 177 -2.25 -20.59 10.85
CA ASN A 177 -3.57 -20.67 11.48
C ASN A 177 -4.46 -19.53 10.98
N ARG A 178 -3.88 -18.34 10.84
CA ARG A 178 -4.58 -17.16 10.31
C ARG A 178 -5.03 -17.36 8.86
N ILE A 179 -4.21 -17.97 8.00
CA ILE A 179 -4.62 -18.35 6.64
C ILE A 179 -5.83 -19.31 6.67
N LYS A 180 -5.81 -20.32 7.53
CA LYS A 180 -6.91 -21.29 7.64
C LYS A 180 -8.20 -20.67 8.16
N GLU A 181 -8.10 -19.81 9.17
CA GLU A 181 -9.25 -19.13 9.78
C GLU A 181 -9.86 -18.12 8.82
N LEU A 182 -9.02 -17.31 8.17
CA LEU A 182 -9.48 -16.23 7.31
C LEU A 182 -9.85 -16.70 5.92
N ARG A 183 -9.19 -17.73 5.35
CA ARG A 183 -9.34 -18.19 3.95
C ARG A 183 -9.18 -17.05 2.93
N PRO A 184 -8.09 -16.27 2.99
CA PRO A 184 -7.99 -15.02 2.24
C PRO A 184 -7.91 -15.23 0.72
N ASP A 185 -8.24 -14.20 -0.03
CA ASP A 185 -8.01 -14.15 -1.48
C ASP A 185 -6.54 -13.81 -1.79
N ILE A 186 -5.86 -13.12 -0.86
CA ILE A 186 -4.53 -12.56 -1.03
C ILE A 186 -3.70 -12.73 0.25
N VAL A 187 -2.42 -13.06 0.10
CA VAL A 187 -1.43 -13.06 1.19
C VAL A 187 -0.30 -12.11 0.83
N LYS A 188 -0.04 -11.13 1.70
CA LYS A 188 1.06 -10.19 1.58
C LYS A 188 2.19 -10.70 2.46
N PHE A 189 3.38 -10.86 1.88
CA PHE A 189 4.56 -11.33 2.58
C PHE A 189 5.37 -10.14 3.10
N ASP A 190 5.76 -10.20 4.38
CA ASP A 190 6.62 -9.21 4.99
C ASP A 190 7.97 -9.09 4.25
N ALA A 191 8.44 -7.84 4.13
CA ALA A 191 9.65 -7.48 3.40
C ALA A 191 10.91 -8.13 3.99
N HIS A 192 11.04 -8.19 5.32
CA HIS A 192 12.21 -8.79 5.96
C HIS A 192 12.23 -10.29 5.74
N TRP A 193 11.06 -10.93 5.81
CA TRP A 193 10.96 -12.36 5.61
C TRP A 193 11.29 -12.80 4.19
N ILE A 194 10.76 -12.12 3.17
CA ILE A 194 11.11 -12.43 1.78
C ILE A 194 12.60 -12.21 1.52
N MET A 195 13.18 -11.15 2.10
CA MET A 195 14.59 -10.83 1.93
C MET A 195 15.47 -11.97 2.45
N GLN A 196 15.22 -12.42 3.68
CA GLN A 196 15.97 -13.54 4.28
C GLN A 196 15.86 -14.82 3.46
N LEU A 197 14.68 -15.13 2.92
CA LEU A 197 14.49 -16.32 2.08
C LEU A 197 15.23 -16.19 0.74
N MET A 198 15.29 -15.00 0.15
CA MET A 198 15.97 -14.76 -1.12
C MET A 198 17.51 -14.85 -1.05
N GLU A 199 18.11 -14.71 0.15
CA GLU A 199 19.57 -14.68 0.32
C GLU A 199 20.26 -16.04 0.14
N SER A 200 19.52 -17.15 0.14
CA SER A 200 20.10 -18.49 -0.02
C SER A 200 19.30 -19.36 -1.00
N GLY A 201 19.99 -20.28 -1.68
CA GLY A 201 19.31 -21.21 -2.60
C GLY A 201 18.27 -22.09 -1.91
N ALA A 202 18.51 -22.48 -0.66
CA ALA A 202 17.54 -23.27 0.12
C ALA A 202 16.33 -22.43 0.55
N GLY A 203 16.55 -21.19 1.01
CA GLY A 203 15.48 -20.26 1.35
C GLY A 203 14.62 -19.92 0.13
N PHE A 204 15.25 -19.69 -1.03
CA PHE A 204 14.54 -19.38 -2.26
C PHE A 204 13.71 -20.57 -2.76
N ALA A 205 14.23 -21.79 -2.63
CA ALA A 205 13.47 -23.01 -2.94
C ALA A 205 12.24 -23.16 -2.03
N LEU A 206 12.38 -22.85 -0.73
CA LEU A 206 11.27 -22.83 0.21
C LEU A 206 10.22 -21.77 -0.17
N LEU A 207 10.67 -20.54 -0.46
CA LEU A 207 9.80 -19.44 -0.89
C LEU A 207 8.99 -19.82 -2.13
N THR A 208 9.66 -20.41 -3.13
CA THR A 208 9.02 -20.87 -4.37
C THR A 208 7.96 -21.95 -4.09
N ALA A 209 8.26 -22.91 -3.20
CA ALA A 209 7.29 -23.94 -2.82
C ALA A 209 6.09 -23.35 -2.05
N MET A 210 6.31 -22.36 -1.19
CA MET A 210 5.23 -21.66 -0.49
C MET A 210 4.31 -20.92 -1.46
N VAL A 211 4.88 -20.16 -2.41
CA VAL A 211 4.10 -19.42 -3.41
C VAL A 211 3.26 -20.37 -4.27
N ALA A 212 3.86 -21.47 -4.74
CA ALA A 212 3.14 -22.49 -5.51
C ALA A 212 1.97 -23.09 -4.70
N SER A 213 2.18 -23.37 -3.41
CA SER A 213 1.13 -23.87 -2.53
C SER A 213 -0.03 -22.88 -2.34
N PHE A 214 0.25 -21.58 -2.27
CA PHE A 214 -0.80 -20.55 -2.23
C PHE A 214 -1.57 -20.48 -3.55
N GLU A 215 -0.87 -20.53 -4.67
CA GLU A 215 -1.49 -20.53 -6.00
C GLU A 215 -2.42 -21.75 -6.20
N GLU A 216 -2.01 -22.94 -5.79
CA GLU A 216 -2.84 -24.16 -5.81
C GLU A 216 -4.13 -24.03 -4.99
N GLN A 217 -4.11 -23.22 -3.94
CA GLN A 217 -5.28 -22.91 -3.10
C GLN A 217 -6.13 -21.76 -3.67
N GLY A 218 -5.74 -21.17 -4.80
CA GLY A 218 -6.39 -20.01 -5.40
C GLY A 218 -6.08 -18.69 -4.67
N ILE A 219 -5.04 -18.67 -3.83
CA ILE A 219 -4.61 -17.50 -3.05
C ILE A 219 -3.50 -16.79 -3.81
N ARG A 220 -3.67 -15.50 -4.10
CA ARG A 220 -2.63 -14.70 -4.76
C ARG A 220 -1.64 -14.17 -3.75
N THR A 221 -0.39 -14.02 -4.15
CA THR A 221 0.67 -13.49 -3.27
C THR A 221 1.08 -12.07 -3.66
N VAL A 222 1.38 -11.23 -2.67
CA VAL A 222 2.03 -9.93 -2.84
C VAL A 222 3.36 -9.99 -2.09
N PHE A 223 4.47 -9.70 -2.76
CA PHE A 223 5.75 -9.48 -2.08
C PHE A 223 5.95 -7.98 -1.86
N GLU A 224 6.10 -7.59 -0.60
CA GLU A 224 6.25 -6.19 -0.21
C GLU A 224 7.71 -5.79 0.02
N GLY A 225 7.96 -4.48 0.07
CA GLY A 225 9.30 -3.95 0.36
C GLY A 225 10.35 -4.32 -0.67
N ILE A 226 9.99 -4.42 -1.95
CA ILE A 226 10.97 -4.55 -3.04
C ILE A 226 11.73 -3.22 -3.21
N GLU A 227 12.99 -3.19 -2.79
CA GLU A 227 13.88 -2.02 -2.81
C GLU A 227 14.92 -2.07 -3.92
N GLU A 228 15.24 -3.26 -4.45
CA GLU A 228 16.28 -3.46 -5.44
C GLU A 228 15.83 -4.34 -6.63
N GLY A 229 16.45 -4.13 -7.80
CA GLY A 229 16.09 -4.84 -9.03
C GLY A 229 16.26 -6.37 -8.96
N TRP A 230 17.26 -6.85 -8.21
CA TRP A 230 17.48 -8.29 -8.06
C TRP A 230 16.36 -8.98 -7.25
N GLN A 231 15.75 -8.28 -6.28
CA GLN A 231 14.60 -8.79 -5.52
C GLN A 231 13.39 -8.97 -6.44
N LEU A 232 13.19 -8.04 -7.37
CA LEU A 232 12.13 -8.13 -8.37
C LEU A 232 12.32 -9.35 -9.29
N GLU A 233 13.55 -9.60 -9.77
CA GLU A 233 13.85 -10.79 -10.57
C GLU A 233 13.57 -12.10 -9.81
N LEU A 234 13.91 -12.14 -8.52
CA LEU A 234 13.64 -13.31 -7.68
C LEU A 234 12.15 -13.46 -7.39
N ALA A 235 11.41 -12.38 -7.19
CA ALA A 235 9.96 -12.41 -7.03
C ALA A 235 9.25 -12.95 -8.28
N GLU A 236 9.70 -12.57 -9.49
CA GLU A 236 9.19 -13.14 -10.73
C GLU A 236 9.51 -14.64 -10.82
N LYS A 237 10.77 -15.02 -10.54
CA LYS A 237 11.22 -16.42 -10.59
C LYS A 237 10.54 -17.33 -9.57
N SER A 238 10.15 -16.80 -8.41
CA SER A 238 9.42 -17.56 -7.39
C SER A 238 7.94 -17.77 -7.73
N GLY A 239 7.44 -17.11 -8.79
CA GLY A 239 6.04 -17.15 -9.20
C GLY A 239 5.12 -16.21 -8.40
N ALA A 240 5.66 -15.19 -7.73
CA ALA A 240 4.83 -14.27 -6.95
C ALA A 240 3.77 -13.61 -7.86
N SER A 241 2.52 -13.52 -7.40
CA SER A 241 1.45 -12.98 -8.24
C SER A 241 1.60 -11.47 -8.45
N MET A 242 2.02 -10.76 -7.41
CA MET A 242 2.14 -9.31 -7.36
C MET A 242 3.35 -8.87 -6.54
N VAL A 243 3.80 -7.65 -6.77
CA VAL A 243 4.94 -7.00 -6.09
C VAL A 243 4.66 -5.54 -5.77
N GLN A 244 5.20 -5.08 -4.65
CA GLN A 244 5.12 -3.70 -4.18
C GLN A 244 6.44 -3.30 -3.52
N GLY A 245 6.88 -2.06 -3.74
CA GLY A 245 8.12 -1.58 -3.14
C GLY A 245 8.70 -0.34 -3.81
N PHE A 246 9.71 0.27 -3.19
CA PHE A 246 10.29 1.54 -3.64
C PHE A 246 11.11 1.43 -4.93
N ALA A 247 11.59 0.23 -5.29
CA ALA A 247 12.19 -0.01 -6.61
C ALA A 247 11.19 0.22 -7.75
N LEU A 248 9.90 0.00 -7.47
CA LEU A 248 8.82 0.10 -8.44
C LEU A 248 8.20 1.49 -8.42
N ALA A 249 7.73 1.92 -7.25
CA ALA A 249 7.21 3.26 -7.00
C ALA A 249 7.03 3.52 -5.51
N ARG A 250 7.22 4.78 -5.11
CA ARG A 250 6.94 5.25 -3.76
C ARG A 250 5.46 5.65 -3.62
N PRO A 251 4.88 5.63 -2.41
CA PRO A 251 3.55 6.17 -2.19
C PRO A 251 3.48 7.67 -2.56
N GLU A 252 2.41 8.08 -3.23
CA GLU A 252 2.12 9.49 -3.52
C GLU A 252 0.87 9.95 -2.77
N LEU A 253 0.88 11.17 -2.24
CA LEU A 253 -0.34 11.79 -1.69
C LEU A 253 -1.39 11.96 -2.78
N ALA A 254 -2.66 11.78 -2.45
CA ALA A 254 -3.76 12.09 -3.35
C ALA A 254 -3.88 13.62 -3.54
N PRO A 255 -4.12 14.11 -4.77
CA PRO A 255 -4.24 13.35 -6.02
C PRO A 255 -2.88 12.84 -6.53
N THR A 256 -2.86 11.62 -7.06
CA THR A 256 -1.62 10.96 -7.53
C THR A 256 -1.34 11.19 -9.02
N SER A 257 -0.09 10.98 -9.43
CA SER A 257 0.30 10.96 -10.84
C SER A 257 0.06 9.60 -11.52
N PHE A 258 -0.38 8.57 -10.79
CA PHE A 258 -0.53 7.18 -11.27
C PHE A 258 -1.67 6.95 -12.28
N HIS A 259 -2.44 7.97 -12.62
CA HIS A 259 -3.43 7.90 -13.70
C HIS A 259 -2.83 7.57 -15.08
N VAL A 260 -1.53 7.81 -15.26
CA VAL A 260 -0.82 7.68 -16.54
C VAL A 260 -0.51 6.22 -16.90
N PHE A 261 -0.70 5.26 -15.99
CA PHE A 261 -0.44 3.84 -16.27
C PHE A 261 -1.58 3.16 -17.06
N GLY A 262 -2.71 3.84 -17.28
CA GLY A 262 -3.80 3.39 -18.14
C GLY A 262 -3.49 3.65 -19.62
N LYS A 263 -3.51 2.59 -20.43
CA LYS A 263 -3.35 2.53 -21.90
C LYS A 263 -3.54 3.88 -22.63
N ASP A 264 -2.47 4.66 -22.77
CA ASP A 264 -2.05 5.42 -23.96
C ASP A 264 -1.00 6.48 -23.60
N LYS A 265 0.27 6.05 -23.67
CA LYS A 265 1.38 6.73 -24.35
C LYS A 265 2.65 5.93 -24.09
N GLN A 266 2.95 5.01 -25.01
CA GLN A 266 4.32 4.53 -25.17
C GLN A 266 5.20 5.73 -25.50
N THR A 267 5.94 6.21 -24.52
CA THR A 267 7.16 6.97 -24.79
C THR A 267 8.30 6.02 -24.43
N PRO A 268 9.16 5.62 -25.38
CA PRO A 268 10.27 4.72 -25.06
C PRO A 268 11.17 5.40 -24.05
N VAL A 269 11.35 4.79 -22.87
CA VAL A 269 12.48 5.12 -22.01
C VAL A 269 13.71 4.55 -22.71
N THR A 270 14.41 5.39 -23.47
CA THR A 270 15.74 5.06 -23.99
C THR A 270 16.70 5.06 -22.82
N VAL A 271 17.22 3.88 -22.47
CA VAL A 271 18.42 3.73 -21.65
C VAL A 271 19.57 4.43 -22.40
N PRO A 272 20.33 5.35 -21.77
CA PRO A 272 21.48 5.96 -22.44
C PRO A 272 22.52 4.88 -22.75
N ASP A 273 22.81 4.73 -24.03
CA ASP A 273 23.87 3.85 -24.52
C ASP A 273 25.24 4.35 -24.00
N ALA A 274 25.96 3.47 -23.33
CA ALA A 274 27.32 3.71 -22.87
C ALA A 274 28.28 3.57 -24.07
N GLY A 275 28.36 4.59 -24.92
CA GLY A 275 29.22 4.51 -26.10
C GLY A 275 29.28 5.77 -26.94
N GLY A 276 30.00 6.79 -26.49
CA GLY A 276 30.29 7.95 -27.33
C GLY A 276 31.22 8.95 -26.66
N ALA A 277 32.52 8.81 -26.92
CA ALA A 277 33.54 9.75 -26.44
C ALA A 277 33.25 11.18 -26.95
N PRO A 278 33.30 12.22 -26.09
CA PRO A 278 33.17 13.59 -26.55
C PRO A 278 34.48 14.09 -27.18
N ALA A 279 34.33 14.74 -28.32
CA ALA A 279 35.40 15.39 -29.07
C ALA A 279 36.06 16.53 -28.28
N ALA A 280 37.37 16.68 -28.50
CA ALA A 280 38.26 17.62 -27.84
C ALA A 280 37.86 19.09 -28.01
N VAL A 281 37.84 19.83 -26.89
CA VAL A 281 37.76 21.30 -26.86
C VAL A 281 39.14 21.85 -26.48
N SER A 282 39.71 22.68 -27.34
CA SER A 282 41.01 23.33 -27.13
C SER A 282 40.96 24.38 -26.01
N PRO A 283 41.99 24.50 -25.15
CA PRO A 283 41.97 25.44 -24.04
C PRO A 283 42.47 26.84 -24.44
N SER A 284 41.77 27.87 -24.01
CA SER A 284 42.22 29.26 -23.98
C SER A 284 43.02 29.58 -22.69
N PRO A 285 44.00 30.51 -22.74
CA PRO A 285 45.05 30.61 -21.72
C PRO A 285 44.61 31.36 -20.45
N ARG A 286 45.03 30.86 -19.28
CA ARG A 286 44.87 31.51 -17.96
C ARG A 286 45.94 32.59 -17.71
N PRO A 287 45.61 33.72 -17.06
CA PRO A 287 46.62 34.64 -16.52
C PRO A 287 47.16 34.16 -15.17
N LYS A 288 48.47 34.41 -14.97
CA LYS A 288 49.28 33.98 -13.82
C LYS A 288 48.97 34.78 -12.55
N ARG A 289 48.94 34.12 -11.39
CA ARG A 289 49.13 34.76 -10.07
C ARG A 289 50.27 34.09 -9.30
N ALA A 290 51.09 34.94 -8.70
CA ALA A 290 52.39 34.64 -8.13
C ALA A 290 52.32 34.02 -6.72
N PHE A 291 53.29 33.16 -6.42
CA PHE A 291 53.51 32.48 -5.15
C PHE A 291 54.16 33.40 -4.11
N GLY A 292 53.63 33.40 -2.89
CA GLY A 292 54.24 33.96 -1.68
C GLY A 292 54.43 32.89 -0.61
N ARG A 293 55.65 32.82 -0.06
CA ARG A 293 56.28 31.77 0.76
C ARG A 293 55.62 31.45 2.12
N LYS A 294 55.76 30.17 2.51
CA LYS A 294 55.72 29.65 3.90
C LYS A 294 56.80 30.30 4.77
N VAL A 295 56.50 30.50 6.06
CA VAL A 295 57.44 30.24 7.18
C VAL A 295 56.63 29.81 8.41
N ALA A 296 56.95 28.64 8.97
CA ALA A 296 56.66 28.27 10.36
C ALA A 296 57.89 28.58 11.22
N PRO A 297 57.71 28.76 12.53
CA PRO A 297 58.06 27.68 13.45
C PRO A 297 56.90 27.22 14.31
#